data_AF-A0A9E3YDE1-F1
#
_entry.id   AF-A0A9E3YDE1-F1
#
_cell.length_a   1.000
_cell.length_b   1.000
_cell.length_c   1.000
_cell.angle_alpha   90.00
_cell.angle_beta   90.00
_cell.angle_gamma   90.00
#
_symmetry.space_group_name_H-M   'P 1'
#
loop_
_entity.id
_entity.type
_entity.pdbx_description
1 polymer ?
#
loop_
_entity_poly.entity_id
_entity_poly.type
_entity_poly.pdbx_seq_one_letter_code
_entity_poly.pdbx_strand_id
1 'polypeptide(L)'
;MTPSAVVIGVDVGTTSVKAAAVNRAGHVVGEATSAPIETIAESPGAAEQRPEDVANALRDACLGALEAAGGGVAAAALAMGAQSGSVLAVDDRTAPLSRLLTWMDARSKPLVEGWGYPTTQMVRAISGWSASA
;
A
#
# COMPACT_ATOMS: atom_id res chain seq x y z
N MET A 1 -9.38 22.36 26.97
CA MET A 1 -8.92 20.95 26.89
C MET A 1 -8.25 20.78 25.55
N THR A 2 -7.00 20.31 25.50
CA THR A 2 -6.41 19.84 24.23
C THR A 2 -7.23 18.64 23.74
N PRO A 3 -7.58 18.56 22.44
CA PRO A 3 -8.23 17.38 21.89
C PRO A 3 -7.40 16.13 22.24
N SER A 4 -8.06 15.04 22.65
CA SER A 4 -7.33 13.79 22.88
C SER A 4 -6.72 13.30 21.57
N ALA A 5 -5.42 13.01 21.59
CA ALA A 5 -4.72 12.48 20.43
C ALA A 5 -5.35 11.16 19.95
N VAL A 6 -5.28 10.93 18.64
CA VAL A 6 -5.84 9.76 17.93
C VAL A 6 -4.74 8.87 17.38
N VAL A 7 -5.05 7.61 17.09
CA VAL A 7 -4.25 6.74 16.24
C VAL A 7 -4.85 6.77 14.84
N ILE A 8 -4.02 6.94 13.81
CA ILE A 8 -4.47 6.84 12.42
C ILE A 8 -4.22 5.40 11.95
N GLY A 9 -5.29 4.68 11.61
CA GLY A 9 -5.21 3.42 10.87
C GLY A 9 -5.34 3.68 9.37
N VAL A 10 -4.47 3.07 8.57
CA VAL A 10 -4.46 3.26 7.11
C VAL A 10 -4.43 1.93 6.38
N ASP A 11 -5.23 1.85 5.31
CA ASP A 11 -5.22 0.79 4.30
C ASP A 11 -4.76 1.40 2.96
N VAL A 12 -3.49 1.18 2.60
CA VAL A 12 -2.91 1.58 1.31
C VAL A 12 -3.28 0.53 0.26
N GLY A 13 -4.52 0.62 -0.22
CA GLY A 13 -5.06 -0.25 -1.25
C GLY A 13 -4.56 0.10 -2.64
N THR A 14 -4.82 -0.81 -3.59
CA THR A 14 -4.43 -0.60 -4.99
C THR A 14 -5.29 0.45 -5.68
N THR A 15 -6.58 0.58 -5.34
CA THR A 15 -7.47 1.57 -5.99
C THR A 15 -7.47 2.91 -5.28
N SER A 16 -7.35 2.93 -3.96
CA SER A 16 -7.34 4.14 -3.14
C SER A 16 -6.75 3.84 -1.78
N VAL A 17 -6.36 4.89 -1.05
CA VAL A 17 -5.97 4.79 0.35
C VAL A 17 -7.14 5.18 1.24
N LYS A 18 -7.42 4.37 2.26
CA LYS A 18 -8.42 4.68 3.29
C LYS A 18 -7.72 4.94 4.60
N ALA A 19 -8.20 5.92 5.36
CA ALA A 19 -7.68 6.23 6.68
C ALA A 19 -8.82 6.44 7.68
N ALA A 20 -8.60 6.02 8.92
CA ALA A 20 -9.50 6.22 10.05
C ALA A 20 -8.73 6.77 11.25
N ALA A 21 -9.23 7.83 11.85
CA ALA A 21 -8.76 8.39 13.11
C ALA A 21 -9.52 7.73 14.26
N VAL A 22 -8.81 7.02 15.13
CA VAL A 22 -9.37 6.24 16.24
C VAL A 22 -8.94 6.84 17.57
N ASN A 23 -9.92 7.15 18.43
CA ASN A 23 -9.63 7.67 19.76
C ASN A 23 -9.26 6.56 20.76
N ARG A 24 -8.86 6.94 21.99
CA ARG A 24 -8.45 5.99 23.03
C ARG A 24 -9.52 5.00 23.48
N ALA A 25 -10.80 5.30 23.25
CA ALA A 25 -11.90 4.39 23.53
C ALA A 25 -12.14 3.38 22.41
N GLY A 26 -11.36 3.45 21.32
CA GLY A 26 -11.52 2.59 20.14
C GLY A 26 -12.60 3.08 19.17
N HIS A 27 -13.14 4.29 19.36
CA HIS A 27 -14.13 4.84 18.43
C HIS A 27 -13.45 5.53 17.26
N VAL A 28 -13.96 5.27 16.06
CA VAL A 28 -13.62 6.05 14.88
C VAL A 28 -14.27 7.43 15.01
N VAL A 29 -13.44 8.47 14.99
CA VAL A 29 -13.86 9.87 15.13
C VAL A 29 -13.68 10.67 13.84
N GLY A 30 -13.01 10.11 12.83
CA GLY A 30 -12.87 10.70 11.51
C GLY A 30 -12.42 9.65 10.51
N GLU A 31 -12.88 9.75 9.27
CA GLU A 31 -12.53 8.85 8.18
C GLU A 31 -12.33 9.64 6.90
N ALA A 32 -11.46 9.15 6.04
CA ALA A 32 -11.33 9.65 4.69
C ALA A 32 -10.85 8.56 3.73
N THR A 33 -11.17 8.75 2.46
CA THR A 33 -10.63 7.95 1.35
C THR A 33 -10.01 8.91 0.35
N SER A 34 -8.83 8.58 -0.15
CA SER A 34 -8.15 9.36 -1.18
C SER A 34 -8.93 9.35 -2.50
N ALA A 35 -8.53 10.22 -3.42
CA ALA A 35 -8.88 10.04 -4.83
C ALA A 35 -8.37 8.66 -5.35
N PRO A 36 -8.99 8.10 -6.40
CA PRO A 36 -8.50 6.87 -7.01
C PRO A 36 -7.06 7.00 -7.51
N ILE A 37 -6.27 5.94 -7.34
CA ILE A 37 -4.92 5.81 -7.87
C ILE A 37 -5.01 5.07 -9.21
N GLU A 38 -4.42 5.66 -10.25
CA GLU A 38 -4.38 5.05 -11.57
C GLU A 38 -3.54 3.76 -11.56
N THR A 39 -4.06 2.71 -12.20
CA THR A 39 -3.26 1.52 -12.56
C THR A 39 -2.86 1.64 -14.02
N ILE A 40 -1.57 1.75 -14.27
CA ILE A 40 -0.96 1.93 -15.58
C ILE A 40 -0.69 0.56 -16.19
N ALA A 41 -1.28 0.29 -17.36
CA ALA A 41 -1.15 -0.96 -18.10
C ALA A 41 -0.61 -0.71 -19.51
N GLU A 42 0.66 -0.30 -19.61
CA GLU A 42 1.30 0.07 -20.89
C GLU A 42 1.65 -1.13 -21.79
N SER A 43 1.65 -2.35 -21.25
CA SER A 43 1.92 -3.58 -22.02
C SER A 43 1.14 -4.76 -21.45
N PRO A 44 0.92 -5.85 -22.22
CA PRO A 44 0.22 -7.02 -21.73
C PRO A 44 0.81 -7.56 -20.42
N GLY A 45 -0.02 -7.68 -19.39
CA GLY A 45 0.38 -8.15 -18.06
C GLY A 45 1.02 -7.07 -17.17
N ALA A 46 1.29 -5.86 -17.66
CA ALA A 46 1.74 -4.76 -16.81
C ALA A 46 0.61 -4.24 -15.93
N ALA A 47 0.91 -4.01 -14.65
CA ALA A 47 0.01 -3.35 -13.71
C ALA A 47 0.84 -2.50 -12.73
N GLU A 48 1.07 -1.25 -13.11
CA GLU A 48 1.99 -0.34 -12.42
C GLU A 48 1.25 0.84 -11.77
N GLN A 49 1.86 1.46 -10.76
CA GLN A 49 1.39 2.73 -10.20
C GLN A 49 2.54 3.72 -10.06
N ARG A 50 2.22 5.00 -10.16
CA ARG A 50 3.15 6.09 -9.84
C ARG A 50 3.38 6.15 -8.33
N PRO A 51 4.63 6.03 -7.85
CA PRO A 51 4.94 6.12 -6.42
C PRO A 51 4.45 7.42 -5.79
N GLU A 52 4.54 8.52 -6.54
CA GLU A 52 4.05 9.84 -6.13
C GLU A 52 2.54 9.87 -5.89
N ASP A 53 1.75 9.17 -6.72
CA ASP A 53 0.30 9.12 -6.58
C ASP A 53 -0.10 8.31 -5.34
N VAL A 54 0.60 7.21 -5.06
CA VAL A 54 0.40 6.42 -3.84
C VAL A 54 0.75 7.24 -2.60
N ALA A 55 1.87 7.96 -2.62
CA ALA A 55 2.30 8.83 -1.51
C ALA A 55 1.33 10.00 -1.27
N ASN A 56 0.87 10.65 -2.35
CA ASN A 56 -0.13 11.71 -2.27
C ASN A 56 -1.46 11.17 -1.72
N ALA A 57 -1.93 10.02 -2.20
CA ALA A 57 -3.14 9.38 -1.72
C ALA A 57 -3.08 9.04 -0.22
N LEU A 58 -1.93 8.53 0.24
CA LEU A 58 -1.67 8.27 1.66
C LEU A 58 -1.77 9.54 2.50
N ARG A 59 -1.07 10.61 2.07
CA ARG A 59 -1.11 11.91 2.73
C ARG A 59 -2.54 12.43 2.81
N ASP A 60 -3.24 12.44 1.68
CA ASP A 60 -4.56 13.05 1.55
C ASP A 60 -5.61 12.30 2.39
N ALA A 61 -5.56 10.97 2.42
CA ALA A 61 -6.40 10.16 3.29
C ALA A 61 -6.12 10.45 4.78
N CYS A 62 -4.85 10.50 5.20
CA CYS A 62 -4.50 10.78 6.60
C CYS A 62 -4.96 12.18 7.04
N LEU A 63 -4.70 13.20 6.20
CA LEU A 63 -5.12 14.57 6.49
C LEU A 63 -6.64 14.71 6.50
N GLY A 64 -7.33 14.06 5.55
CA GLY A 64 -8.80 14.04 5.53
C GLY A 64 -9.40 13.40 6.78
N ALA A 65 -8.83 12.31 7.28
CA ALA A 65 -9.30 11.66 8.50
C ALA A 65 -9.07 12.52 9.75
N LEU A 66 -7.96 13.26 9.82
CA LEU A 66 -7.68 14.21 10.90
C LEU A 66 -8.60 15.42 10.86
N GLU A 67 -8.91 15.93 9.67
CA GLU A 67 -9.86 17.03 9.49
C GLU A 67 -11.26 16.59 9.88
N ALA A 68 -11.70 15.40 9.44
CA ALA A 68 -12.98 14.81 9.82
C ALA A 68 -13.09 14.55 11.34
N ALA A 69 -11.96 14.36 12.04
CA ALA A 69 -11.91 14.24 13.49
C ALA A 69 -12.05 15.57 14.25
N GLY A 70 -12.31 16.68 13.55
CA GLY A 70 -12.60 17.99 14.13
C GLY A 70 -11.49 19.03 13.96
N GLY A 71 -10.42 18.73 13.22
CA GLY A 71 -9.31 19.64 12.94
C GLY A 71 -8.43 19.93 14.18
N GLY A 72 -7.11 19.95 14.00
CA GLY A 72 -6.17 20.23 15.11
C GLY A 72 -6.02 19.12 16.16
N VAL A 73 -6.54 17.92 15.88
CA VAL A 73 -6.27 16.72 16.69
C VAL A 73 -4.89 16.18 16.34
N ALA A 74 -4.08 15.86 17.35
CA ALA A 74 -2.76 15.27 17.14
C ALA A 74 -2.87 13.76 16.82
N ALA A 75 -2.14 13.30 15.81
CA ALA A 75 -1.90 11.88 15.60
C ALA A 75 -0.79 11.39 16.56
N ALA A 76 -1.12 10.48 17.46
CA ALA A 76 -0.16 9.86 18.38
C ALA A 76 0.63 8.72 17.73
N ALA A 77 0.03 8.05 16.73
CA ALA A 77 0.65 6.96 16.00
C ALA A 77 -0.03 6.76 14.64
N LEU A 78 0.68 6.07 13.75
CA LEU A 78 0.19 5.58 12.47
C LEU A 78 0.31 4.05 12.45
N ALA A 79 -0.79 3.36 12.17
CA ALA A 79 -0.82 1.94 11.89
C ALA A 79 -1.15 1.76 10.40
N MET A 80 -0.31 1.04 9.66
CA MET A 80 -0.41 0.94 8.20
C MET A 80 -0.52 -0.52 7.76
N GLY A 81 -1.55 -0.81 6.97
CA GLY A 81 -1.60 -1.93 6.04
C GLY A 81 -1.41 -1.43 4.61
N ALA A 82 -0.84 -2.27 3.75
CA ALA A 82 -0.61 -1.92 2.35
C ALA A 82 -0.79 -3.14 1.45
N GLN A 83 -1.00 -2.88 0.16
CA GLN A 83 -1.03 -3.91 -0.88
C GLN A 83 0.25 -4.78 -0.87
N SER A 84 0.12 -6.02 -0.40
CA SER A 84 1.21 -7.00 -0.32
C SER A 84 1.55 -7.56 -1.71
N GLY A 85 2.83 -7.88 -1.93
CA GLY A 85 3.32 -8.46 -3.19
C GLY A 85 3.71 -7.44 -4.25
N SER A 86 3.51 -6.15 -4.00
CA SER A 86 3.98 -5.06 -4.85
C SER A 86 5.48 -4.77 -4.63
N VAL A 87 6.18 -4.33 -5.68
CA VAL A 87 7.64 -4.10 -5.67
C VAL A 87 7.97 -2.72 -6.21
N LEU A 88 8.78 -1.97 -5.48
CA LEU A 88 9.33 -0.68 -5.91
C LEU A 88 10.85 -0.71 -5.81
N ALA A 89 11.54 -0.44 -6.93
CA ALA A 89 12.97 -0.23 -6.90
C ALA A 89 13.29 1.17 -6.36
N VAL A 90 14.25 1.28 -5.46
CA VAL A 90 14.69 2.55 -4.87
C VAL A 90 16.21 2.66 -4.83
N ASP A 91 16.73 3.88 -4.78
CA ASP A 91 18.15 4.14 -4.56
C ASP A 91 18.55 4.08 -3.06
N ASP A 92 19.82 4.39 -2.76
CA ASP A 92 20.37 4.41 -1.40
C ASP A 92 19.75 5.48 -0.49
N ARG A 93 18.99 6.42 -1.07
CA ARG A 93 18.24 7.47 -0.38
C ARG A 93 16.75 7.21 -0.39
N THR A 94 16.33 6.00 -0.74
CA THR A 94 14.92 5.57 -0.85
C THR A 94 14.10 6.32 -1.92
N ALA A 95 14.77 6.99 -2.87
CA ALA A 95 14.09 7.63 -3.98
C ALA A 95 13.64 6.58 -5.01
N PRO A 96 12.41 6.66 -5.54
CA PRO A 96 11.92 5.71 -6.55
C PRO A 96 12.76 5.72 -7.84
N LEU A 97 13.17 4.54 -8.29
CA LEU A 97 13.90 4.31 -9.55
C LEU A 97 13.00 3.76 -10.68
N SER A 98 11.79 3.33 -10.34
CA SER A 98 10.81 2.79 -11.26
C SER A 98 9.40 3.19 -10.82
N ARG A 99 8.40 2.86 -11.64
CA ARG A 99 7.03 2.76 -11.14
C ARG A 99 6.93 1.59 -10.15
N LEU A 100 5.94 1.67 -9.26
CA LEU A 100 5.55 0.57 -8.37
C LEU A 100 4.93 -0.53 -9.24
N LEU A 101 5.52 -1.72 -9.22
CA LEU A 101 4.89 -2.91 -9.78
C LEU A 101 3.86 -3.41 -8.77
N THR A 102 2.59 -3.44 -9.14
CA THR A 102 1.56 -3.97 -8.24
C THR A 102 1.62 -5.49 -8.18
N TRP A 103 0.99 -6.08 -7.17
CA TRP A 103 0.82 -7.54 -7.06
C TRP A 103 0.09 -8.18 -8.27
N MET A 104 -0.61 -7.38 -9.09
CA MET A 104 -1.28 -7.84 -10.31
C MET A 104 -0.35 -7.87 -11.53
N ASP A 105 0.88 -7.35 -11.42
CA ASP A 105 1.83 -7.38 -12.53
C ASP A 105 2.24 -8.83 -12.84
N ALA A 106 1.90 -9.28 -14.03
CA ALA A 106 2.09 -10.65 -14.48
C ALA A 106 3.23 -10.80 -15.49
N ARG A 107 4.05 -9.76 -15.71
CA ARG A 107 5.13 -9.82 -16.72
C ARG A 107 6.22 -10.83 -16.36
N SER A 108 6.36 -11.18 -15.09
CA SER A 108 7.27 -12.24 -14.63
C SER A 108 6.73 -13.66 -14.81
N LYS A 109 5.45 -13.83 -15.20
CA LYS A 109 4.81 -15.15 -15.30
C LYS A 109 5.59 -16.14 -16.17
N PRO A 110 6.04 -15.81 -17.40
CA PRO A 110 6.82 -16.75 -18.22
C PRO A 110 8.15 -17.17 -17.59
N LEU A 111 8.77 -16.29 -16.79
CA LEU A 111 10.00 -16.61 -16.06
C LEU A 111 9.73 -17.66 -14.96
N VAL A 112 8.64 -17.46 -14.20
CA VAL A 112 8.25 -18.37 -13.11
C VAL A 112 7.77 -19.71 -13.66
N GLU A 113 7.05 -19.73 -14.79
CA GLU A 113 6.66 -20.97 -15.49
C GLU A 113 7.87 -21.77 -15.99
N GLY A 114 9.00 -21.11 -16.25
CA GLY A 114 10.26 -21.76 -16.59
C GLY A 114 10.96 -22.44 -15.41
N TRP A 115 10.50 -22.23 -14.17
CA TRP A 115 11.09 -22.88 -13.00
C TRP A 115 10.68 -24.34 -12.90
N GLY A 116 11.66 -25.24 -13.02
CA GLY A 116 11.48 -26.67 -12.84
C GLY A 116 11.77 -27.16 -11.42
N TYR A 117 11.82 -28.48 -11.29
CA TYR A 117 12.37 -29.13 -10.10
C TYR A 117 13.90 -28.90 -10.03
N PRO A 118 14.49 -28.65 -8.83
CA PRO A 118 13.86 -28.60 -7.51
C PRO A 118 13.38 -27.21 -7.08
N THR A 119 13.54 -26.17 -7.91
CA THR A 119 13.30 -24.77 -7.54
C THR A 119 11.91 -24.50 -6.98
N THR A 120 10.85 -25.01 -7.62
CA THR A 120 9.46 -24.78 -7.19
C THR A 120 9.16 -25.38 -5.81
N GLN A 121 9.75 -26.53 -5.48
CA GLN A 121 9.63 -27.15 -4.15
C GLN A 121 10.38 -26.34 -3.09
N MET A 122 11.56 -25.83 -3.44
CA MET A 122 12.35 -24.99 -2.54
C MET A 122 11.62 -23.69 -2.20
N VAL A 123 11.01 -23.01 -3.19
CA VAL A 123 10.20 -21.80 -2.96
C VAL A 123 9.06 -22.10 -1.98
N ARG A 124 8.33 -23.21 -2.17
CA ARG A 124 7.24 -23.59 -1.27
C ARG A 124 7.71 -23.93 0.14
N ALA A 125 8.80 -24.68 0.25
CA ALA A 125 9.36 -25.09 1.53
C ALA A 125 9.86 -23.90 2.37
N ILE A 126 10.48 -22.89 1.73
CA ILE A 126 11.04 -21.73 2.43
C ILE A 126 9.98 -20.69 2.74
N SER A 127 9.15 -20.36 1.76
CA SER A 127 8.28 -19.17 1.83
C SER A 127 6.82 -19.50 2.17
N GLY A 128 6.39 -20.76 2.01
CA GLY A 128 4.98 -21.15 2.05
C GLY A 128 4.18 -20.79 0.79
N TRP A 129 4.74 -19.99 -0.12
CA TRP A 129 4.11 -19.60 -1.39
C TRP A 129 4.34 -20.66 -2.47
N SER A 130 3.34 -20.85 -3.33
CA SER A 130 3.53 -21.66 -4.53
C SER A 130 4.13 -20.80 -5.65
N ALA A 131 5.21 -21.27 -6.26
CA ALA A 131 5.66 -20.79 -7.56
C ALA A 131 4.76 -21.40 -8.66
N SER A 132 3.48 -21.03 -8.64
CA SER A 132 2.49 -21.43 -9.63
C SER A 132 1.77 -20.18 -10.10
N ALA A 133 1.66 -20.03 -11.42
CA ALA A 133 0.91 -18.97 -12.05
C ALA A 133 -0.61 -19.06 -11.80
#